data_AF-A0A1I3RV28-F1
#
_entry.id   AF-A0A1I3RV28-F1
#
_cell.length_a   1.000
_cell.length_b   1.000
_cell.length_c   1.000
_cell.angle_alpha   90.00
_cell.angle_beta   90.00
_cell.angle_gamma   90.00
#
_symmetry.space_group_name_H-M   'P 1'
#
loop_
_entity.id
_entity.type
_entity.pdbx_description
1 polymer ?
#
loop_
_entity_poly.entity_id
_entity_poly.type
_entity_poly.pdbx_seq_one_letter_code
_entity_poly.pdbx_strand_id
1 'polypeptide(L)'
;MSEPIIIQEPGETDFVTTISVEQQANLRRLADHLLQLPATYPDFSMRLFVDNELHGRGHHPAFRAECGTAACAVGHGPVAGIDFVAGENWISYSYRAFVPSPVDEDGQEYRYEGAVWEWCFGSGWSDTDNTAHGAAHRINWLLTHGAIPDDAQEQREGEAEISYWPEGVRG
;
A
#
# COMPACT_ATOMS: atom_id res chain seq x y z
N MET A 1 -8.28 -14.33 -18.29
CA MET A 1 -8.70 -13.24 -17.37
C MET A 1 -8.15 -13.62 -16.03
N SER A 2 -7.43 -12.74 -15.34
CA SER A 2 -6.94 -13.03 -13.98
C SER A 2 -8.12 -13.17 -13.02
N GLU A 3 -7.99 -14.03 -12.01
CA GLU A 3 -9.01 -14.20 -10.96
C GLU A 3 -8.72 -13.25 -9.78
N PRO A 4 -9.73 -12.90 -8.95
CA PRO A 4 -9.49 -12.16 -7.70
C PRO A 4 -8.52 -12.91 -6.79
N ILE A 5 -7.67 -12.17 -6.06
CA ILE A 5 -6.81 -12.72 -5.02
C ILE A 5 -7.60 -12.69 -3.71
N ILE A 6 -7.66 -13.83 -3.02
CA ILE A 6 -8.36 -13.98 -1.75
C ILE A 6 -7.31 -14.25 -0.68
N ILE A 7 -7.18 -13.34 0.29
CA ILE A 7 -6.19 -13.39 1.36
C ILE A 7 -6.93 -13.64 2.67
N GLN A 8 -6.52 -14.68 3.39
CA GLN A 8 -6.86 -14.88 4.79
C GLN A 8 -5.78 -14.21 5.62
N GLU A 9 -6.14 -13.31 6.53
CA GLU A 9 -5.14 -12.63 7.36
C GLU A 9 -4.63 -13.58 8.47
N PRO A 10 -3.32 -13.61 8.77
CA PRO A 10 -2.77 -14.50 9.79
C PRO A 10 -3.36 -14.18 11.17
N GLY A 11 -3.86 -15.21 11.87
CA GLY A 11 -4.31 -15.07 13.25
C GLY A 11 -5.74 -14.55 13.45
N GLU A 12 -6.42 -14.10 12.39
CA GLU A 12 -7.82 -13.69 12.44
C GLU A 12 -8.65 -14.54 11.46
N THR A 13 -9.39 -15.53 11.98
CA THR A 13 -10.10 -16.52 11.16
C THR A 13 -11.28 -15.98 10.36
N ASP A 14 -11.68 -14.73 10.62
CA ASP A 14 -12.97 -14.21 10.18
C ASP A 14 -12.84 -13.08 9.14
N PHE A 15 -11.62 -12.63 8.81
CA PHE A 15 -11.40 -11.58 7.81
C PHE A 15 -10.80 -12.14 6.52
N VAL A 16 -11.50 -11.89 5.42
CA VAL A 16 -11.07 -12.27 4.08
C VAL A 16 -10.93 -11.01 3.22
N THR A 17 -9.71 -10.69 2.86
CA THR A 17 -9.41 -9.57 1.95
C THR A 17 -9.44 -10.09 0.52
N THR A 18 -10.39 -9.61 -0.30
CA THR A 18 -10.48 -9.98 -1.72
C THR A 18 -10.01 -8.83 -2.62
N ILE A 19 -8.84 -8.97 -3.22
CA ILE A 19 -8.29 -8.00 -4.17
C ILE A 19 -8.88 -8.27 -5.56
N SER A 20 -9.69 -7.33 -6.05
CA SER A 20 -10.33 -7.43 -7.35
C SER A 20 -9.30 -7.43 -8.50
N VAL A 21 -9.74 -7.88 -9.68
CA VAL A 21 -8.90 -7.86 -10.89
C VAL A 21 -8.48 -6.42 -11.26
N GLU A 22 -9.36 -5.45 -11.03
CA GLU A 22 -9.05 -4.03 -11.25
C GLU A 22 -8.01 -3.52 -10.27
N GLN A 23 -8.15 -3.85 -8.98
CA GLN A 23 -7.17 -3.49 -7.95
C GLN A 23 -5.81 -4.14 -8.22
N GLN A 24 -5.77 -5.40 -8.65
CA GLN A 24 -4.53 -6.06 -9.07
C GLN A 24 -3.86 -5.33 -10.25
N ALA A 25 -4.64 -4.89 -11.24
CA ALA A 25 -4.12 -4.15 -12.39
C ALA A 25 -3.58 -2.78 -11.96
N ASN A 26 -4.27 -2.10 -11.04
CA ASN A 26 -3.85 -0.81 -10.48
C ASN A 26 -2.57 -0.96 -9.64
N LEU A 27 -2.50 -1.98 -8.77
CA LEU A 27 -1.30 -2.33 -8.00
C LEU A 27 -0.11 -2.58 -8.93
N ARG A 28 -0.31 -3.32 -10.03
CA ARG A 28 0.76 -3.58 -11.01
C ARG A 28 1.25 -2.28 -11.67
N ARG A 29 0.33 -1.42 -12.12
CA ARG A 29 0.70 -0.10 -12.70
C ARG A 29 1.46 0.76 -11.69
N LEU A 30 1.03 0.75 -10.42
CA LEU A 30 1.70 1.49 -9.37
C LEU A 30 3.10 0.94 -9.09
N ALA A 31 3.26 -0.38 -8.97
CA ALA A 31 4.56 -1.01 -8.76
C ALA A 31 5.51 -0.73 -9.94
N ASP A 32 5.03 -0.86 -11.18
CA ASP A 32 5.82 -0.55 -12.39
C ASP A 32 6.26 0.92 -12.41
N HIS A 33 5.38 1.86 -12.03
CA HIS A 33 5.70 3.28 -11.92
C HIS A 33 6.76 3.54 -10.85
N LEU A 34 6.60 2.96 -9.65
CA LEU A 34 7.52 3.13 -8.54
C LEU A 34 8.92 2.57 -8.86
N LEU A 35 9.01 1.46 -9.60
CA LEU A 35 10.30 0.91 -10.07
C LEU A 35 11.01 1.82 -11.08
N GLN A 36 10.28 2.66 -11.81
CA GLN A 36 10.85 3.62 -12.75
C GLN A 36 11.39 4.89 -12.07
N LEU A 37 11.03 5.14 -10.81
CA LEU A 37 11.59 6.25 -10.05
C LEU A 37 13.07 5.99 -9.75
N PRO A 38 13.90 7.06 -9.64
CA PRO A 38 15.27 6.92 -9.16
C PRO A 38 15.30 6.21 -7.80
N ALA A 39 16.27 5.32 -7.58
CA ALA A 39 16.42 4.61 -6.29
C ALA A 39 16.59 5.58 -5.10
N THR A 40 17.15 6.76 -5.35
CA THR A 40 17.35 7.84 -4.37
C THR A 40 16.34 8.97 -4.52
N TYR A 41 15.12 8.68 -5.02
CA TYR A 41 14.07 9.69 -5.24
C TYR A 41 13.72 10.39 -3.91
N PRO A 42 14.15 11.66 -3.72
CA PRO A 42 14.18 12.30 -2.40
C PRO A 42 12.80 12.68 -1.88
N ASP A 43 11.81 12.74 -2.77
CA ASP A 43 10.44 13.14 -2.45
C ASP A 43 9.57 11.93 -2.03
N PHE A 44 10.14 10.71 -1.97
CA PHE A 44 9.42 9.54 -1.48
C PHE A 44 9.54 9.40 0.04
N SER A 45 8.41 9.20 0.72
CA SER A 45 8.40 8.86 2.14
C SER A 45 7.14 8.07 2.51
N MET A 46 7.34 6.94 3.19
CA MET A 46 6.30 6.14 3.83
C MET A 46 5.85 6.72 5.17
N ARG A 47 6.57 7.71 5.74
CA ARG A 47 6.38 8.16 7.13
C ARG A 47 4.98 8.69 7.42
N LEU A 48 4.35 9.33 6.44
CA LEU A 48 3.04 9.94 6.59
C LEU A 48 2.15 9.46 5.45
N PHE A 49 1.12 8.66 5.78
CA PHE A 49 0.04 8.35 4.86
C PHE A 49 -0.88 9.57 4.62
N VAL A 50 -0.93 10.48 5.58
CA VAL A 50 -1.58 11.79 5.49
C VAL A 50 -0.93 12.67 6.57
N ASP A 51 -0.58 13.92 6.25
CA ASP A 51 -0.09 14.84 7.28
C ASP A 51 -1.21 15.11 8.31
N ASN A 52 -0.90 14.86 9.59
CA ASN A 52 -1.83 14.99 10.71
C ASN A 52 -2.07 16.45 11.10
N GLU A 53 -1.25 17.41 10.66
CA GLU A 53 -1.49 18.83 10.98
C GLU A 53 -2.59 19.45 10.11
N LEU A 54 -2.94 18.81 8.99
CA LEU A 54 -4.00 19.24 8.06
C LEU A 54 -4.77 18.01 7.54
N HIS A 55 -5.53 17.35 8.42
CA HIS A 55 -6.56 16.33 8.13
C HIS A 55 -6.60 15.78 6.68
N GLY A 56 -5.61 14.99 6.26
CA GLY A 56 -5.63 14.32 4.94
C GLY A 56 -6.82 13.38 4.72
N ARG A 57 -7.54 13.02 5.79
CA ARG A 57 -8.87 12.38 5.75
C ARG A 57 -9.93 13.20 4.99
N GLY A 58 -9.73 14.51 4.83
CA GLY A 58 -10.67 15.41 4.12
C GLY A 58 -10.13 15.97 2.81
N HIS A 59 -8.89 15.66 2.43
CA HIS A 59 -8.26 16.23 1.24
C HIS A 59 -8.44 15.32 0.03
N HIS A 60 -8.92 15.95 -1.04
CA HIS A 60 -9.10 15.34 -2.34
C HIS A 60 -7.75 14.89 -2.92
N PRO A 61 -7.66 13.75 -3.65
CA PRO A 61 -6.40 13.26 -4.23
C PRO A 61 -5.70 14.21 -5.22
N ALA A 62 -6.37 15.27 -5.66
CA ALA A 62 -5.73 16.36 -6.40
C ALA A 62 -4.84 17.27 -5.54
N PHE A 63 -4.96 17.20 -4.21
CA PHE A 63 -4.10 17.93 -3.28
C PHE A 63 -2.69 17.34 -3.30
N ARG A 64 -1.71 18.19 -3.62
CA ARG A 64 -0.29 17.86 -3.56
C ARG A 64 0.29 18.59 -2.35
N ALA A 65 0.86 17.85 -1.40
CA ALA A 65 1.69 18.45 -0.35
C ALA A 65 2.94 19.11 -0.97
N GLU A 66 3.69 19.92 -0.21
CA GLU A 66 4.92 20.58 -0.69
C GLU A 66 5.98 19.61 -1.24
N CYS A 67 5.93 18.33 -0.87
CA CYS A 67 6.73 17.25 -1.47
C CYS A 67 6.18 16.72 -2.83
N GLY A 68 5.15 17.33 -3.40
CA GLY A 68 4.66 17.04 -4.76
C GLY A 68 3.69 15.86 -4.90
N THR A 69 3.58 15.00 -3.88
CA THR A 69 2.58 13.93 -3.73
C THR A 69 2.09 13.93 -2.28
N ALA A 70 0.79 13.72 -2.04
CA ALA A 70 0.39 13.33 -0.70
C ALA A 70 0.81 11.86 -0.53
N ALA A 71 1.71 11.58 0.40
CA ALA A 71 1.82 10.29 1.08
C ALA A 71 2.23 9.04 0.28
N CYS A 72 3.42 8.53 0.61
CA CYS A 72 3.84 7.14 0.37
C CYS A 72 3.72 6.70 -1.10
N ALA A 73 3.48 5.40 -1.32
CA ALA A 73 3.20 4.84 -2.63
C ALA A 73 1.81 5.25 -3.19
N VAL A 74 0.80 5.43 -2.33
CA VAL A 74 -0.58 5.74 -2.76
C VAL A 74 -0.65 7.08 -3.51
N GLY A 75 0.12 8.08 -3.07
CA GLY A 75 0.23 9.39 -3.72
C GLY A 75 0.70 9.36 -5.17
N HIS A 76 1.40 8.28 -5.56
CA HIS A 76 1.87 8.08 -6.93
C HIS A 76 0.82 7.43 -7.84
N GLY A 77 -0.31 6.95 -7.29
CA GLY A 77 -1.40 6.35 -8.04
C GLY A 77 -1.89 7.19 -9.23
N PRO A 78 -2.24 8.48 -9.03
CA PRO A 78 -2.70 9.33 -10.14
C PRO A 78 -1.64 9.53 -11.23
N VAL A 79 -0.37 9.61 -10.86
CA VAL A 79 0.75 9.74 -11.82
C VAL A 79 0.93 8.44 -12.61
N ALA A 80 0.67 7.29 -11.99
CA ALA A 80 0.63 5.97 -12.62
C ALA A 80 -0.64 5.75 -13.50
N GLY A 81 -1.46 6.78 -13.71
CA GLY A 81 -2.68 6.72 -14.54
C GLY A 81 -3.86 6.04 -13.85
N ILE A 82 -3.91 6.09 -12.52
CA ILE A 82 -4.99 5.50 -11.72
C ILE A 82 -5.85 6.64 -11.18
N ASP A 83 -6.90 6.95 -11.92
CA ASP A 83 -7.74 8.11 -11.65
C ASP A 83 -8.45 8.02 -10.31
N PHE A 84 -8.55 9.18 -9.66
CA PHE A 84 -9.43 9.37 -8.53
C PHE A 84 -10.85 9.77 -8.99
N VAL A 85 -11.87 9.47 -8.17
CA VAL A 85 -13.25 9.89 -8.41
C VAL A 85 -13.58 11.17 -7.63
N ALA A 86 -14.52 11.95 -8.16
CA ALA A 86 -14.90 13.22 -7.54
C ALA A 86 -15.44 13.02 -6.11
N GLY A 87 -14.90 13.79 -5.17
CA GLY A 87 -15.35 13.79 -3.78
C GLY A 87 -14.72 12.71 -2.89
N GLU A 88 -13.84 11.86 -3.43
CA GLU A 88 -13.09 10.92 -2.60
C GLU A 88 -11.93 11.62 -1.87
N ASN A 89 -11.52 11.05 -0.74
CA ASN A 89 -10.28 11.39 -0.04
C ASN A 89 -9.22 10.30 -0.29
N TRP A 90 -7.99 10.52 0.20
CA TRP A 90 -6.89 9.55 0.04
C TRP A 90 -7.17 8.16 0.62
N ILE A 91 -7.88 8.05 1.74
CA ILE A 91 -8.26 6.76 2.33
C ILE A 91 -9.20 6.02 1.38
N SER A 92 -10.33 6.63 1.02
CA SER A 92 -11.31 6.03 0.11
C SER A 92 -10.71 5.73 -1.27
N TYR A 93 -9.82 6.59 -1.76
CA TYR A 93 -9.06 6.35 -2.98
C TYR A 93 -8.21 5.09 -2.84
N SER A 94 -7.42 5.00 -1.77
CA SER A 94 -6.51 3.87 -1.55
C SER A 94 -7.27 2.55 -1.51
N TYR A 95 -8.42 2.53 -0.83
CA TYR A 95 -9.19 1.30 -0.70
C TYR A 95 -9.86 0.90 -2.00
N ARG A 96 -10.47 1.87 -2.69
CA ARG A 96 -11.11 1.64 -3.98
C ARG A 96 -10.09 1.20 -5.03
N ALA A 97 -8.94 1.88 -5.09
CA ALA A 97 -7.98 1.72 -6.17
C ALA A 97 -7.05 0.51 -5.98
N PHE A 98 -6.66 0.15 -4.75
CA PHE A 98 -5.54 -0.77 -4.53
C PHE A 98 -5.87 -2.00 -3.69
N VAL A 99 -6.54 -1.85 -2.56
CA VAL A 99 -6.79 -2.94 -1.60
C VAL A 99 -8.11 -2.66 -0.91
N PRO A 100 -9.09 -3.56 -0.85
CA PRO A 100 -10.37 -3.23 -0.24
C PRO A 100 -10.20 -2.86 1.24
N SER A 101 -11.11 -2.05 1.76
CA SER A 101 -11.22 -1.88 3.22
C SER A 101 -11.58 -3.23 3.83
N PRO A 102 -10.95 -3.64 4.95
CA PRO A 102 -11.45 -4.79 5.69
C PRO A 102 -12.90 -4.52 6.10
N VAL A 103 -13.75 -5.53 5.93
CA VAL A 103 -15.14 -5.56 6.41
C VAL A 103 -15.28 -6.72 7.39
N ASP A 104 -15.99 -6.53 8.49
CA ASP A 104 -16.33 -7.62 9.40
C ASP A 104 -17.44 -8.52 8.83
N GLU A 105 -17.79 -9.56 9.60
CA GLU A 105 -18.85 -10.52 9.24
C GLU A 105 -20.22 -9.88 9.01
N ASP A 106 -20.46 -8.71 9.62
CA ASP A 106 -21.67 -7.90 9.47
C ASP A 106 -21.57 -6.89 8.31
N GLY A 107 -20.46 -6.91 7.56
CA GLY A 107 -20.19 -6.03 6.44
C GLY A 107 -19.88 -4.58 6.85
N GLN A 108 -19.51 -4.34 8.11
CA GLN A 108 -19.08 -3.01 8.56
C GLN A 108 -17.62 -2.78 8.20
N GLU A 109 -17.36 -1.65 7.54
CA GLU A 109 -16.00 -1.21 7.22
C GLU A 109 -15.22 -0.92 8.50
N TYR A 110 -14.09 -1.61 8.65
CA TYR A 110 -13.20 -1.38 9.77
C TYR A 110 -12.40 -0.08 9.57
N ARG A 111 -12.21 0.68 10.64
CA ARG A 111 -11.48 1.98 10.59
C ARG A 111 -9.97 1.83 10.67
N TYR A 112 -9.45 0.61 10.85
CA TYR A 112 -8.03 0.32 10.90
C TYR A 112 -7.56 -0.23 9.56
N GLU A 113 -6.35 0.14 9.19
CA GLU A 113 -5.69 -0.30 7.97
C GLU A 113 -5.47 -1.83 8.06
N GLY A 114 -6.11 -2.61 7.17
CA GLY A 114 -5.99 -4.08 7.17
C GLY A 114 -4.55 -4.53 6.87
N ALA A 115 -4.17 -5.76 7.22
CA ALA A 115 -2.78 -6.20 7.15
C ALA A 115 -2.20 -6.10 5.74
N VAL A 116 -3.02 -6.34 4.70
CA VAL A 116 -2.58 -6.17 3.31
C VAL A 116 -2.29 -4.71 2.96
N TRP A 117 -3.12 -3.78 3.44
CA TRP A 117 -2.90 -2.37 3.23
C TRP A 117 -1.64 -1.92 3.97
N GLU A 118 -1.46 -2.35 5.21
CA GLU A 118 -0.29 -2.05 6.04
C GLU A 118 1.00 -2.61 5.44
N TRP A 119 0.94 -3.82 4.89
CA TRP A 119 2.05 -4.39 4.13
C TRP A 119 2.41 -3.52 2.92
N CYS A 120 1.45 -3.10 2.11
CA CYS A 120 1.76 -2.32 0.91
C CYS A 120 2.12 -0.85 1.19
N PHE A 121 1.41 -0.21 2.10
CA PHE A 121 1.30 1.25 2.22
C PHE A 121 1.53 1.78 3.64
N GLY A 122 1.69 0.90 4.62
CA GLY A 122 1.84 1.21 6.03
C GLY A 122 3.00 2.15 6.34
N SER A 123 2.77 3.05 7.30
CA SER A 123 3.79 4.02 7.71
C SER A 123 4.97 3.41 8.47
N GLY A 124 4.78 2.23 9.07
CA GLY A 124 5.85 1.48 9.74
C GLY A 124 7.04 1.16 8.84
N TRP A 125 6.85 1.10 7.52
CA TRP A 125 7.95 0.91 6.57
C TRP A 125 8.95 2.05 6.54
N SER A 126 8.62 3.23 7.09
CA SER A 126 9.52 4.38 7.06
C SER A 126 10.82 4.18 7.86
N ASP A 127 10.83 3.26 8.82
CA ASP A 127 12.01 2.95 9.63
C ASP A 127 12.83 1.77 9.06
N THR A 128 12.26 0.96 8.17
CA THR A 128 12.87 -0.28 7.66
C THR A 128 13.16 -0.26 6.16
N ASP A 129 12.20 0.13 5.33
CA ASP A 129 12.36 0.28 3.89
C ASP A 129 11.50 1.42 3.35
N ASN A 130 12.05 2.62 3.50
CA ASN A 130 11.46 3.89 3.12
C ASN A 130 11.74 4.27 1.65
N THR A 131 11.78 3.29 0.75
CA THR A 131 12.10 3.51 -0.67
C THR A 131 10.92 3.21 -1.59
N ALA A 132 10.87 3.90 -2.74
CA ALA A 132 9.86 3.63 -3.78
C ALA A 132 9.98 2.20 -4.32
N HIS A 133 11.22 1.72 -4.50
CA HIS A 133 11.49 0.35 -4.92
C HIS A 133 11.02 -0.66 -3.89
N GLY A 134 11.27 -0.42 -2.60
CA GLY A 134 10.75 -1.22 -1.50
C GLY A 134 9.23 -1.37 -1.56
N ALA A 135 8.51 -0.25 -1.70
CA ALA A 135 7.06 -0.28 -1.84
C ALA A 135 6.60 -1.08 -3.07
N ALA A 136 7.29 -0.92 -4.20
CA ALA A 136 7.00 -1.72 -5.39
C ALA A 136 7.24 -3.22 -5.19
N HIS A 137 8.31 -3.59 -4.47
CA HIS A 137 8.61 -4.98 -4.16
C HIS A 137 7.57 -5.61 -3.23
N ARG A 138 7.06 -4.88 -2.25
CA ARG A 138 5.95 -5.33 -1.38
C ARG A 138 4.67 -5.59 -2.17
N ILE A 139 4.33 -4.69 -3.10
CA ILE A 139 3.19 -4.87 -4.01
C ILE A 139 3.41 -6.10 -4.89
N ASN A 140 4.60 -6.25 -5.49
CA ASN A 140 4.90 -7.39 -6.34
C ASN A 140 4.91 -8.71 -5.57
N TRP A 141 5.35 -8.73 -4.31
CA TRP A 141 5.24 -9.89 -3.43
C TRP A 141 3.80 -10.34 -3.30
N LEU A 142 2.91 -9.41 -2.92
CA LEU A 142 1.48 -9.66 -2.77
C LEU A 142 0.86 -10.22 -4.06
N LEU A 143 1.15 -9.60 -5.20
CA LEU A 143 0.61 -10.04 -6.50
C LEU A 143 1.16 -11.39 -6.97
N THR A 144 2.36 -11.76 -6.55
CA THR A 144 3.04 -13.01 -6.96
C THR A 144 2.59 -14.19 -6.11
N HIS A 145 2.47 -13.97 -4.79
CA HIS A 145 2.16 -15.04 -3.84
C HIS A 145 0.68 -15.13 -3.49
N GLY A 146 -0.09 -14.08 -3.79
CA GLY A 146 -1.50 -13.99 -3.38
C GLY A 146 -1.68 -13.91 -1.87
N ALA A 147 -0.63 -13.53 -1.13
CA ALA A 147 -0.59 -13.41 0.33
C ALA A 147 0.55 -12.46 0.76
N ILE A 148 0.50 -11.99 2.00
CA ILE A 148 1.61 -11.31 2.68
C ILE A 148 2.41 -12.35 3.50
N PRO A 149 3.68 -12.08 3.87
CA PRO A 149 4.43 -12.98 4.75
C PRO A 149 3.75 -13.14 6.13
N ASP A 150 3.93 -14.30 6.77
CA ASP A 150 3.38 -14.55 8.12
C ASP A 150 4.00 -13.63 9.18
N ASP A 151 5.25 -13.20 8.96
CA ASP A 151 6.04 -12.28 9.79
C ASP A 151 6.04 -10.85 9.22
N ALA A 152 5.01 -10.48 8.46
CA ALA A 152 4.90 -9.18 7.80
C ALA A 152 5.03 -8.00 8.78
N GLN A 153 4.49 -8.14 9.99
CA GLN A 153 4.58 -7.12 11.03
C GLN A 153 6.02 -6.95 11.50
N GLU A 154 6.68 -8.05 11.85
CA GLU A 154 8.07 -8.09 12.31
C GLU A 154 9.02 -7.56 11.23
N GLN A 155 8.79 -7.88 9.95
CA GLN A 155 9.57 -7.32 8.85
C GLN A 155 9.43 -5.80 8.74
N ARG A 156 8.20 -5.28 8.86
CA ARG A 156 7.92 -3.85 8.81
C ARG A 156 8.56 -3.11 9.98
N GLU A 157 8.64 -3.75 11.15
CA GLU A 157 9.25 -3.23 12.38
C GLU A 157 10.77 -3.44 12.44
N GLY A 158 11.33 -4.21 11.50
CA GLY A 158 12.78 -4.46 11.37
C GLY A 158 13.27 -5.57 12.29
N GLU A 159 12.36 -6.37 12.82
CA GLU A 159 12.59 -7.49 13.72
C GLU A 159 12.79 -8.81 12.96
N ALA A 160 12.38 -8.88 11.69
CA ALA A 160 12.56 -10.03 10.80
C ALA A 160 13.26 -9.66 9.47
N GLU A 161 13.73 -10.67 8.75
CA GLU A 161 14.37 -10.49 7.45
C GLU A 161 13.35 -10.14 6.36
N ILE A 162 13.65 -9.11 5.56
CA ILE A 162 12.75 -8.66 4.51
C ILE A 162 12.67 -9.71 3.39
N SER A 163 11.49 -10.30 3.25
CA SER A 163 11.24 -11.42 2.35
C SER A 163 11.47 -11.11 0.87
N TYR A 164 11.31 -9.86 0.46
CA TYR A 164 11.45 -9.43 -0.93
C TYR A 164 12.82 -8.86 -1.30
N TRP A 165 13.77 -8.81 -0.35
CA TRP A 165 15.15 -8.52 -0.69
C TRP A 165 15.85 -9.76 -1.26
N PRO A 166 16.72 -9.62 -2.27
CA PRO A 166 17.57 -10.72 -2.68
C PRO A 166 18.48 -11.14 -1.53
N GLU A 167 18.68 -12.45 -1.37
CA GLU A 167 19.54 -13.02 -0.33
C GLU A 167 20.89 -12.27 -0.24
N GLY A 168 21.22 -11.78 0.96
CA GLY A 168 22.49 -11.11 1.23
C GLY A 168 22.54 -9.61 0.94
N VAL A 169 21.43 -8.97 0.55
CA VAL A 169 21.33 -7.50 0.47
C VAL A 169 20.64 -6.98 1.73
N ARG A 170 21.39 -6.33 2.62
CA ARG A 170 20.83 -5.49 3.70
C ARG A 170 20.89 -4.04 3.26
N GLY A 171 19.74 -3.35 3.26
CA GLY A 171 19.62 -1.91 3.01
C GLY A 171 20.26 -1.05 4.10
#